data_AF-A0A9D1QQ46-F1
#
_entry.id   AF-A0A9D1QQ46-F1
#
_cell.length_a   1.000
_cell.length_b   1.000
_cell.length_c   1.000
_cell.angle_alpha   90.00
_cell.angle_beta   90.00
_cell.angle_gamma   90.00
#
_symmetry.space_group_name_H-M   'P 1'
#
loop_
_entity.id
_entity.type
_entity.pdbx_description
1 polymer ?
#
loop_
_entity_poly.entity_id
_entity_poly.type
_entity_poly.pdbx_seq_one_letter_code
_entity_poly.pdbx_strand_id
1 'polypeptide(L)' 'MRKITSKEDFTKALVDYYHIYNVPQDKIDAIMTANSGNVETYLTATPELMARKFYEWTFDEELH' A
#
# COMPACT_ATOMS: atom_id res chain seq x y z
N MET A 1 -15.29 3.36 11.17
CA MET A 1 -14.15 3.44 10.22
C MET A 1 -14.50 4.47 9.16
N ARG A 2 -13.66 5.48 8.93
CA ARG A 2 -13.88 6.45 7.83
C ARG A 2 -13.75 5.71 6.49
N LYS A 3 -14.67 5.94 5.56
CA LYS A 3 -14.49 5.51 4.17
C LYS A 3 -13.32 6.31 3.60
N ILE A 4 -12.30 5.62 3.12
CA ILE A 4 -11.24 6.22 2.29
C ILE A 4 -11.89 6.47 0.93
N THR A 5 -12.03 7.72 0.52
CA THR A 5 -12.75 8.12 -0.70
C THR A 5 -11.85 8.76 -1.75
N SER A 6 -10.56 8.90 -1.47
CA SER A 6 -9.60 9.56 -2.37
C SER A 6 -8.29 8.80 -2.50
N LYS A 7 -7.62 8.98 -3.63
CA LYS A 7 -6.30 8.39 -3.93
C LYS A 7 -5.23 8.83 -2.94
N GLU A 8 -5.26 10.10 -2.55
CA GLU A 8 -4.33 10.66 -1.59
C GLU A 8 -4.54 10.09 -0.19
N ASP A 9 -5.79 9.96 0.27
CA ASP A 9 -6.07 9.39 1.59
C ASP A 9 -5.63 7.92 1.67
N PHE A 10 -5.85 7.14 0.61
CA PHE A 10 -5.40 5.75 0.54
C PHE A 10 -3.87 5.65 0.56
N THR A 11 -3.21 6.45 -0.28
CA THR A 11 -1.75 6.47 -0.38
C THR A 11 -1.14 6.86 0.96
N LYS A 12 -1.70 7.88 1.61
CA LYS A 12 -1.29 8.32 2.94
C LYS A 12 -1.46 7.21 3.99
N ALA A 13 -2.62 6.56 4.01
CA ALA A 13 -2.88 5.46 4.95
C ALA A 13 -1.93 4.27 4.74
N LEU A 14 -1.60 3.94 3.49
CA LEU A 14 -0.67 2.87 3.15
C LEU A 14 0.76 3.20 3.57
N VAL A 15 1.21 4.43 3.32
CA VAL A 15 2.52 4.94 3.74
C VAL A 15 2.63 5.00 5.27
N ASP A 16 1.58 5.48 5.96
CA ASP A 16 1.51 5.47 7.42
C ASP A 16 1.65 4.04 7.97
N TYR A 17 1.03 3.04 7.30
CA TYR A 17 1.19 1.63 7.64
C TYR A 17 2.64 1.18 7.46
N TYR A 18 3.29 1.50 6.35
CA TYR A 18 4.72 1.18 6.13
C TYR A 18 5.63 1.75 7.23
N HIS A 19 5.37 2.99 7.67
CA HIS A 19 6.11 3.60 8.76
C HIS A 19 5.89 2.89 10.10
N ILE A 20 4.65 2.47 10.42
CA ILE A 20 4.36 1.70 11.65
C ILE A 20 5.19 0.41 11.72
N TYR A 21 5.42 -0.23 10.58
CA TYR A 21 6.21 -1.47 10.48
C TYR A 21 7.71 -1.24 10.25
N ASN A 22 8.19 0.00 10.36
CA ASN A 22 9.60 0.37 10.16
C ASN A 22 10.15 -0.06 8.79
N VAL A 23 9.33 -0.03 7.74
CA VAL A 23 9.80 -0.29 6.37
C VAL A 23 10.70 0.87 5.93
N PRO A 24 11.91 0.62 5.41
CA PRO A 24 12.81 1.66 4.91
C PRO A 24 12.18 2.52 3.81
N GLN A 25 12.45 3.84 3.80
CA GLN A 25 11.85 4.78 2.86
C GLN A 25 12.15 4.42 1.39
N ASP A 26 13.35 3.95 1.09
CA ASP A 26 13.76 3.48 -0.23
C ASP A 26 12.94 2.27 -0.70
N LYS A 27 12.60 1.33 0.20
CA LYS A 27 11.68 0.23 -0.09
C LYS A 27 10.26 0.74 -0.34
N ILE A 28 9.78 1.69 0.45
CA ILE A 28 8.47 2.31 0.25
C ILE A 28 8.39 2.97 -1.13
N ASP A 29 9.40 3.78 -1.49
CA ASP A 29 9.45 4.48 -2.77
C ASP A 29 9.48 3.49 -3.95
N ALA A 30 10.23 2.38 -3.83
CA ALA A 30 10.25 1.33 -4.83
C ALA A 30 8.88 0.64 -5.00
N ILE A 31 8.22 0.28 -3.88
CA ILE A 31 6.90 -0.35 -3.88
C ILE A 31 5.85 0.60 -4.49
N MET A 32 5.85 1.86 -4.08
CA MET A 32 4.91 2.87 -4.56
C MET A 32 5.13 3.17 -6.05
N THR A 33 6.38 3.21 -6.51
CA THR A 33 6.71 3.41 -7.93
C THR A 33 6.23 2.22 -8.77
N ALA A 34 6.58 1.00 -8.36
CA ALA A 34 6.22 -0.24 -9.07
C ALA A 34 4.70 -0.46 -9.15
N ASN A 35 3.95 0.01 -8.16
CA ASN A 35 2.51 -0.21 -8.06
C ASN A 35 1.66 1.04 -8.35
N SER A 36 2.27 2.16 -8.76
CA SER A 36 1.60 3.45 -8.97
C SER A 36 0.38 3.40 -9.89
N GLY A 37 0.39 2.54 -10.93
CA GLY A 37 -0.73 2.28 -11.82
C GLY A 37 -1.84 1.41 -11.22
N ASN A 38 -1.53 0.62 -10.18
CA ASN A 38 -2.48 -0.28 -9.54
C ASN A 38 -3.19 0.37 -8.35
N VAL A 39 -2.63 1.45 -7.78
CA VAL A 39 -3.19 2.17 -6.63
C VAL A 39 -4.65 2.56 -6.85
N GLU A 40 -5.00 3.06 -8.05
CA GLU A 40 -6.38 3.48 -8.37
C GLU A 40 -7.39 2.31 -8.36
N THR A 41 -6.92 1.11 -8.70
CA THR A 41 -7.73 -0.12 -8.69
C THR A 41 -8.08 -0.55 -7.26
N TYR A 42 -7.31 -0.11 -6.27
CA TYR A 42 -7.50 -0.46 -4.86
C TYR A 42 -8.16 0.66 -4.03
N LEU A 43 -8.53 1.77 -4.64
CA LEU A 43 -9.31 2.83 -3.94
C LEU A 43 -10.72 2.37 -3.57
N THR A 44 -11.25 1.37 -4.26
CA THR A 44 -12.51 0.70 -3.92
C THR A 44 -12.31 -0.54 -3.06
N ALA A 45 -11.07 -0.88 -2.67
CA ALA A 45 -10.76 -2.07 -1.90
C ALA A 45 -11.22 -1.94 -0.46
N THR A 46 -11.69 -3.05 0.13
CA THR A 46 -11.94 -3.11 1.57
C THR A 46 -10.61 -3.02 2.35
N PRO A 47 -10.63 -2.62 3.63
CA PRO A 47 -9.43 -2.58 4.47
C PRO A 47 -8.63 -3.90 4.48
N GLU A 48 -9.31 -5.05 4.38
CA GLU A 48 -8.70 -6.37 4.33
C GLU A 48 -7.89 -6.59 3.04
N LEU A 49 -8.40 -6.11 1.91
CA LEU A 49 -7.67 -6.20 0.63
C LEU A 49 -6.47 -5.26 0.60
N MET A 50 -6.56 -4.09 1.26
CA MET A 50 -5.42 -3.19 1.46
C MET A 50 -4.32 -3.81 2.33
N ALA A 51 -4.68 -4.44 3.45
CA ALA A 51 -3.73 -5.15 4.31
C ALA A 51 -3.05 -6.33 3.58
N ARG A 52 -3.80 -7.06 2.74
CA ARG A 52 -3.26 -8.13 1.91
C ARG A 52 -2.26 -7.62 0.89
N LYS A 53 -2.57 -6.52 0.18
CA LYS A 53 -1.66 -5.93 -0.81
C LYS A 53 -0.43 -5.31 -0.17
N PHE A 54 -0.58 -4.70 1.00
CA PHE A 54 0.55 -4.31 1.84
C PHE A 54 1.47 -5.49 2.10
N TYR A 55 0.95 -6.65 2.52
CA TYR A 55 1.78 -7.81 2.80
C TYR A 55 2.47 -8.34 1.54
N GLU A 56 1.70 -8.57 0.46
CA GLU A 56 2.19 -9.08 -0.82
C GLU A 56 3.30 -8.20 -1.41
N TRP A 57 3.14 -6.88 -1.41
CA TRP A 57 4.12 -5.98 -2.03
C TRP A 57 5.40 -5.77 -1.22
N THR A 58 5.38 -6.14 0.06
CA THR A 58 6.43 -5.73 1.01
C THR A 58 7.26 -6.91 1.49
N PHE A 59 6.64 -8.07 1.61
CA PHE A 59 7.25 -9.26 2.20
C PHE A 59 7.26 -10.46 1.26
N ASP A 60 6.42 -10.46 0.22
CA ASP A 60 6.35 -11.57 -0.74
C ASP A 60 7.35 -11.33 -1.89
N GLU A 61 8.64 -11.33 -1.55
CA GLU A 61 9.76 -11.30 -2.51
C GLU A 61 9.97 -12.68 -3.19
N GLU A 62 9.22 -13.74 -2.82
CA GLU A 62 9.40 -15.14 -3.30
C GLU A 62 8.57 -15.53 -4.54
N LEU A 63 7.77 -14.64 -5.13
CA LEU A 63 6.91 -14.95 -6.29
C LEU A 63 7.42 -14.44 -7.65
N HIS A 64 8.70 -14.08 -7.76
CA HIS A 64 9.34 -13.67 -9.02
C HIS A 64 10.60 -14.46 -9.38
#